data_AF-A0A7C2ZSV5-F1
#
_entry.id   AF-A0A7C2ZSV5-F1
#
_cell.length_a   1.000
_cell.length_b   1.000
_cell.length_c   1.000
_cell.angle_alpha   90.00
_cell.angle_beta   90.00
_cell.angle_gamma   90.00
#
_symmetry.space_group_name_H-M   'P 1'
#
loop_
_entity.id
_entity.type
_entity.pdbx_description
1 polymer ?
#
loop_
_entity_poly.entity_id
_entity_poly.type
_entity_poly.pdbx_seq_one_letter_code
_entity_poly.pdbx_strand_id
1 'polypeptide(L)'
;MRSGQVKRWVFLGDAHLNPYRKDSSWDAFRALMEEISPEGLVLMGDFFDFWFGFRENSILEGLYGEVGEVLKALGERGTRIIFLEGNHDFALQGEIFGVPVENYRWET
;
A
#
# COMPACT_ATOMS: atom_id res chain seq x y z
N MET A 1 8.63 19.75 -27.53
CA MET A 1 9.51 19.38 -26.40
C MET A 1 8.63 18.74 -25.34
N ARG A 2 8.75 17.43 -25.08
CA ARG A 2 8.14 16.84 -23.88
C ARG A 2 8.94 17.39 -22.70
N SER A 3 8.30 18.13 -21.80
CA SER A 3 8.89 18.47 -20.51
C SER A 3 9.40 17.18 -19.87
N GLY A 4 10.63 17.19 -19.33
CA GLY A 4 11.15 16.03 -18.61
C GLY A 4 10.20 15.72 -17.46
N GLN A 5 9.56 14.56 -17.50
CA GLN A 5 8.62 14.13 -16.47
C GLN A 5 9.40 14.00 -15.16
N VAL A 6 9.05 14.81 -14.17
CA VAL A 6 9.64 14.71 -12.83
C VAL A 6 9.19 13.39 -12.23
N LYS A 7 10.14 12.48 -12.03
CA LYS A 7 9.91 11.20 -11.37
C LYS A 7 9.72 11.45 -9.88
N ARG A 8 8.56 11.10 -9.34
CA ARG A 8 8.25 11.27 -7.91
C ARG A 8 8.16 9.92 -7.24
N TRP A 9 8.80 9.84 -6.07
CA TRP A 9 8.73 8.69 -5.17
C TRP A 9 8.05 9.14 -3.89
N VAL A 10 7.11 8.34 -3.40
CA VAL A 10 6.42 8.56 -2.14
C VAL A 10 6.82 7.45 -1.16
N PHE A 11 7.13 7.84 0.06
CA PHE A 11 7.48 6.96 1.17
C PHE A 11 6.46 7.17 2.28
N LEU A 12 5.76 6.12 2.69
CA LEU A 12 4.78 6.13 3.79
C LEU A 12 5.13 5.01 4.76
N GLY A 13 4.99 5.24 6.05
CA GLY A 13 5.14 4.24 7.10
C GLY A 13 4.28 4.62 8.30
N ASP A 14 4.03 3.65 9.19
CA ASP A 14 3.28 3.86 10.43
C ASP A 14 1.90 4.51 10.20
N ALA A 15 1.25 4.18 9.07
CA ALA A 15 -0.04 4.77 8.72
C ALA A 15 -1.18 4.20 9.58
N HIS A 16 -1.04 2.95 10.04
CA HIS A 16 -2.04 2.23 10.83
C HIS A 16 -3.47 2.43 10.32
N LEU A 17 -3.69 2.16 9.02
CA LEU A 17 -5.01 2.28 8.44
C LEU A 17 -5.96 1.34 9.18
N ASN A 18 -6.88 1.92 9.97
CA ASN A 18 -7.83 1.16 10.76
C ASN A 18 -9.07 0.85 9.90
N PRO A 19 -9.40 -0.43 9.64
CA PRO A 19 -10.49 -0.78 8.73
C PRO A 19 -11.88 -0.61 9.36
N TYR A 20 -11.96 -0.58 10.69
CA TYR A 20 -13.20 -0.41 11.45
C TYR A 20 -13.52 1.07 11.70
N ARG A 21 -12.51 1.94 11.61
CA ARG A 21 -12.63 3.39 11.76
C ARG A 21 -11.80 4.07 10.68
N LYS A 22 -12.43 4.25 9.51
CA LYS A 22 -11.86 5.01 8.39
C LYS A 22 -11.80 6.50 8.74
N ASP A 23 -10.71 6.89 9.40
CA ASP A 23 -10.44 8.28 9.75
C ASP A 23 -9.76 9.03 8.58
N SER A 24 -9.29 10.24 8.86
CA SER A 24 -8.65 11.12 7.88
C SER A 24 -7.41 10.51 7.21
N SER A 25 -6.77 9.49 7.78
CA SER A 25 -5.60 8.84 7.17
C SER A 25 -5.94 8.15 5.85
N TRP A 26 -7.12 7.54 5.76
CA TRP A 26 -7.61 6.88 4.54
C TRP A 26 -7.82 7.88 3.40
N ASP A 27 -8.48 8.99 3.72
CA ASP A 27 -8.75 10.06 2.76
C ASP A 27 -7.47 10.76 2.33
N ALA A 28 -6.55 11.00 3.27
CA ALA A 28 -5.25 11.59 2.97
C ALA A 28 -4.41 10.67 2.06
N PHE A 29 -4.40 9.36 2.32
CA PHE A 29 -3.73 8.40 1.45
C PHE A 29 -4.30 8.44 0.03
N ARG A 30 -5.63 8.37 -0.12
CA ARG A 30 -6.29 8.42 -1.43
C ARG A 30 -5.97 9.72 -2.17
N ALA A 31 -6.20 10.86 -1.52
CA ALA A 31 -5.96 12.17 -2.11
C ALA A 31 -4.51 12.35 -2.55
N LEU A 32 -3.55 11.92 -1.72
CA LEU A 32 -2.13 11.99 -2.04
C LEU A 32 -1.78 11.13 -3.26
N MET A 33 -2.32 9.91 -3.34
CA MET A 33 -2.04 9.00 -4.46
C MET A 33 -2.65 9.48 -5.78
N GLU A 34 -3.82 10.10 -5.73
CA GLU A 34 -4.46 10.74 -6.89
C GLU A 34 -3.71 11.99 -7.36
N GLU A 35 -3.27 12.84 -6.43
CA GLU A 35 -2.56 14.08 -6.76
C GLU A 35 -1.17 13.83 -7.34
N ILE A 36 -0.39 12.94 -6.72
CA ILE A 36 1.01 12.75 -7.06
C ILE A 36 1.19 11.81 -8.25
N SER A 37 0.36 10.76 -8.33
CA SER A 37 0.51 9.62 -9.24
C SER A 37 1.98 9.18 -9.39
N PRO A 38 2.62 8.72 -8.30
CA PRO A 38 4.07 8.55 -8.24
C PRO A 38 4.59 7.47 -9.18
N GLU A 39 5.88 7.56 -9.55
CA GLU A 39 6.58 6.46 -10.22
C GLU A 39 6.87 5.31 -9.25
N GLY A 40 7.09 5.63 -7.97
CA GLY A 40 7.31 4.63 -6.93
C GLY A 40 6.60 4.98 -5.63
N LEU A 41 5.96 3.98 -5.03
CA LEU A 41 5.38 4.02 -3.70
C LEU A 41 6.11 3.01 -2.82
N VAL A 42 6.71 3.48 -1.74
CA VAL A 42 7.38 2.65 -0.73
C VAL A 42 6.56 2.69 0.55
N LEU A 43 6.02 1.55 0.94
CA LEU A 43 5.30 1.32 2.19
C LEU A 43 6.29 0.72 3.19
N MET A 44 6.67 1.48 4.21
CA MET A 44 7.77 1.23 5.14
C MET A 44 7.31 0.53 6.42
N GLY A 45 6.36 -0.39 6.32
CA GLY A 45 5.77 -1.11 7.45
C GLY A 45 4.69 -0.35 8.20
N ASP A 46 3.88 -1.10 8.94
CA ASP A 46 2.76 -0.64 9.76
C ASP A 46 1.80 0.28 8.99
N PHE A 47 1.61 -0.03 7.70
CA PHE A 47 0.66 0.64 6.82
C PHE A 47 -0.77 0.20 7.14
N PHE A 48 -0.97 -1.09 7.37
CA PHE A 48 -2.25 -1.62 7.86
C PHE A 48 -2.23 -1.72 9.39
N ASP A 49 -3.35 -1.39 10.03
CA ASP A 49 -3.50 -1.59 11.48
C ASP A 49 -3.38 -3.07 11.89
N PHE A 50 -3.74 -3.99 10.98
CA PHE A 50 -3.37 -5.41 11.06
C PHE A 50 -3.44 -6.08 9.67
N TRP A 51 -2.55 -7.03 9.40
CA TRP A 51 -2.60 -7.89 8.20
C TRP A 51 -2.36 -9.38 8.50
N PHE A 52 -1.98 -9.74 9.72
CA PHE A 52 -1.62 -11.12 10.06
C PHE A 52 -2.82 -11.95 10.55
N GLY A 53 -2.65 -13.28 10.51
CA GLY A 53 -3.56 -14.22 11.19
C GLY A 53 -4.80 -14.65 10.40
N PHE A 54 -4.98 -14.15 9.18
CA PHE A 54 -6.08 -14.56 8.31
C PHE A 54 -5.63 -15.65 7.35
N ARG A 55 -6.36 -16.78 7.34
CA ARG A 55 -6.12 -17.89 6.39
C ARG A 55 -6.74 -17.61 5.03
N GLU A 56 -7.73 -16.74 4.97
CA GLU A 56 -8.50 -16.38 3.78
C GLU A 56 -8.37 -14.88 3.51
N ASN A 57 -7.91 -14.53 2.32
CA ASN A 57 -7.74 -13.13 1.90
C ASN A 57 -9.07 -12.38 1.80
N SER A 58 -10.19 -13.08 1.62
CA SER A 58 -11.54 -12.50 1.50
C SER A 58 -11.94 -11.62 2.70
N ILE A 59 -11.48 -11.97 3.91
CA ILE A 59 -11.74 -11.16 5.12
C ILE A 59 -10.95 -9.85 5.05
N LEU A 60 -9.66 -9.94 4.68
CA LEU A 60 -8.82 -8.75 4.51
C LEU A 60 -9.31 -7.87 3.36
N GLU A 61 -9.82 -8.46 2.27
CA GLU A 61 -10.45 -7.73 1.16
C GLU A 61 -11.69 -6.96 1.64
N GLY A 62 -12.51 -7.55 2.49
CA GLY A 62 -13.66 -6.85 3.09
C GLY A 62 -13.26 -5.67 3.99
N LEU A 63 -12.09 -5.72 4.62
CA LEU A 63 -11.59 -4.71 5.55
C LEU A 63 -10.82 -3.59 4.84
N TYR A 64 -10.00 -3.95 3.85
CA TYR A 64 -9.01 -3.09 3.21
C TYR A 64 -9.16 -2.98 1.70
N GLY A 65 -10.24 -3.52 1.12
CA GLY A 65 -10.43 -3.57 -0.33
C GLY A 65 -10.29 -2.22 -1.03
N GLU A 66 -10.74 -1.13 -0.41
CA GLU A 66 -10.57 0.24 -0.94
C GLU A 66 -9.09 0.63 -1.08
N VAL A 67 -8.21 0.17 -0.20
CA VAL A 67 -6.76 0.35 -0.33
C VAL A 67 -6.25 -0.46 -1.52
N GLY A 68 -6.72 -1.70 -1.67
CA GLY A 68 -6.42 -2.56 -2.81
C GLY A 68 -6.78 -1.92 -4.14
N GLU A 69 -7.94 -1.29 -4.24
CA GLU A 69 -8.38 -0.58 -5.46
C GLU A 69 -7.43 0.56 -5.83
N VAL A 70 -6.99 1.34 -4.85
CA VAL A 70 -6.02 2.43 -5.06
C VAL A 70 -4.68 1.89 -5.55
N LEU A 71 -4.16 0.86 -4.87
CA LEU A 71 -2.88 0.23 -5.23
C LEU A 71 -2.94 -0.42 -6.60
N LYS A 72 -4.05 -1.07 -6.94
CA LYS A 72 -4.29 -1.66 -8.27
C LYS A 72 -4.26 -0.58 -9.34
N ALA A 73 -4.99 0.52 -9.13
CA ALA A 73 -5.02 1.62 -10.08
C ALA A 73 -3.63 2.26 -10.27
N LEU A 74 -2.82 2.35 -9.21
CA LEU A 74 -1.42 2.80 -9.29
C LEU A 74 -0.55 1.81 -10.11
N GLY A 75 -0.65 0.51 -9.82
CA GLY A 75 0.07 -0.53 -10.56
C GLY A 75 -0.28 -0.54 -12.05
N GLU A 76 -1.56 -0.38 -12.40
CA GLU A 76 -2.03 -0.25 -13.80
C GLU A 76 -1.44 0.98 -14.52
N ARG A 77 -1.14 2.05 -13.77
CA ARG A 77 -0.43 3.25 -14.28
C ARG A 77 1.09 3.09 -14.34
N GLY A 78 1.62 1.95 -13.91
CA GLY A 78 3.05 1.66 -13.89
C GLY A 78 3.79 2.17 -12.65
N THR A 79 3.07 2.54 -11.57
CA THR A 79 3.70 2.83 -10.28
C THR A 79 4.32 1.56 -9.73
N ARG A 80 5.60 1.61 -9.39
CA ARG A 80 6.30 0.54 -8.67
C ARG A 80 5.91 0.58 -7.19
N ILE A 81 5.41 -0.53 -6.65
CA ILE A 81 4.99 -0.63 -5.26
C ILE A 81 5.96 -1.55 -4.51
N ILE A 82 6.61 -0.99 -3.50
CA ILE A 82 7.55 -1.68 -2.61
C ILE A 82 6.93 -1.72 -1.23
N PHE A 83 6.90 -2.90 -0.62
CA PHE A 83 6.36 -3.11 0.71
C PHE A 83 7.44 -3.69 1.63
N LEU A 84 7.70 -3.00 2.73
CA LEU A 84 8.52 -3.48 3.82
C LEU A 84 7.58 -3.95 4.92
N GLU A 85 7.72 -5.19 5.37
CA GLU A 85 6.83 -5.73 6.42
C GLU A 85 7.09 -5.03 7.77
N GLY A 86 6.01 -4.58 8.42
CA GLY A 86 6.03 -4.09 9.80
C GLY A 86 5.63 -5.16 10.81
N ASN A 87 5.49 -4.79 12.08
CA ASN A 87 5.03 -5.70 13.12
C ASN A 87 3.50 -5.89 13.10
N HIS A 88 2.74 -4.95 12.54
CA HIS A 88 1.31 -5.08 12.33
C HIS A 88 0.95 -5.74 10.99
N ASP A 89 1.84 -5.67 10.00
CA ASP A 89 1.56 -6.10 8.64
C ASP A 89 2.69 -6.94 8.00
N PHE A 90 2.74 -8.20 8.40
CA PHE A 90 3.73 -9.18 7.91
C PHE A 90 3.08 -10.40 7.24
N ALA A 91 3.92 -11.20 6.58
CA ALA A 91 3.53 -12.38 5.81
C ALA A 91 2.60 -12.10 4.62
N LEU A 92 2.83 -10.98 3.91
CA LEU A 92 2.04 -10.57 2.74
C LEU A 92 2.26 -11.46 1.49
N GLN A 93 3.23 -12.38 1.51
CA GLN A 93 3.53 -13.32 0.41
C GLN A 93 3.75 -12.65 -0.96
N GLY A 94 4.13 -11.37 -0.98
CA GLY A 94 4.48 -10.64 -2.21
C GLY A 94 3.29 -10.01 -2.95
N GLU A 95 2.09 -9.98 -2.37
CA GLU A 95 0.96 -9.26 -2.97
C GLU A 95 0.04 -8.60 -1.93
N ILE A 96 -0.69 -7.59 -2.38
CA ILE A 96 -1.81 -6.96 -1.67
C ILE A 96 -3.03 -7.05 -2.59
N PHE A 97 -3.96 -7.96 -2.30
CA PHE A 97 -5.19 -8.14 -3.09
C PHE A 97 -4.94 -8.35 -4.59
N GLY A 98 -3.98 -9.22 -4.93
CA GLY A 98 -3.57 -9.48 -6.31
C GLY A 98 -2.71 -8.38 -6.95
N VAL A 99 -2.39 -7.32 -6.21
CA VAL A 99 -1.40 -6.31 -6.62
C VAL A 99 -0.01 -6.80 -6.21
N PRO A 100 0.89 -7.10 -7.17
CA PRO A 100 2.24 -7.51 -6.83
C PRO A 100 2.97 -6.39 -6.10
N VAL A 101 3.65 -6.74 -5.00
CA VAL A 101 4.51 -5.82 -4.26
C VAL A 101 5.89 -6.43 -4.10
N GLU A 102 6.94 -5.63 -4.24
CA GLU A 102 8.26 -6.08 -3.83
C GLU A 102 8.30 -6.14 -2.30
N ASN A 103 8.14 -7.35 -1.76
CA ASN A 103 8.12 -7.61 -0.33
C ASN A 103 9.54 -7.88 0.17
N TYR A 104 10.00 -7.05 1.11
CA TYR A 104 11.23 -7.29 1.85
C TYR A 104 10.90 -7.50 3.33
N ARG A 105 11.21 -8.70 3.83
CA ARG A 105 11.16 -9.04 5.25
C ARG A 105 12.55 -8.91 5.84
N TRP A 106 12.66 -8.35 7.05
CA TRP A 106 13.89 -8.46 7.83
C TRP A 106 14.03 -9.91 8.32
N GLU A 107 14.88 -10.70 7.64
CA GLU A 107 15.29 -12.01 8.15
C GLU A 107 16.23 -11.77 9.35
N THR A 108 15.77 -12.15 10.56
CA THR A 108 16.63 -12.37 11.73
C THR A 108 17.09 -13.80 11.80
#